data_AF-A0A7S4G984-F1
#
_entry.id   AF-A0A7S4G984-F1
#
_cell.length_a   1.000
_cell.length_b   1.000
_cell.length_c   1.000
_cell.angle_alpha   90.00
_cell.angle_beta   90.00
_cell.angle_gamma   90.00
#
_symmetry.space_group_name_H-M   'P 1'
#
loop_
_entity.id
_entity.type
_entity.pdbx_description
1 polymer ?
#
loop_
_entity_poly.entity_id
_entity_poly.type
_entity_poly.pdbx_seq_one_letter_code
_entity_poly.pdbx_strand_id
1 'polypeptide(L)'
;GTVMWESLDLLKELDVRYPAPEYPALFPTDPDERAEAEALIQAFSSTMPSNSRPSSRAAFLFRGWGGDLIPKGEIVQTFDRLEKLLAKHPAGPFFMGAQFTAVECCWAPFLERYTVQVPLLHEGIDLTDASRWPLLNKWFQ
;
A
#
# COMPACT_ATOMS: atom_id res chain seq x y z
N GLY A 1 0.37 -31.38 -4.56
CA GLY A 1 0.54 -30.08 -3.88
C GLY A 1 -0.79 -29.35 -3.87
N THR A 2 -1.06 -28.56 -2.84
CA THR A 2 -2.25 -27.71 -2.76
C THR A 2 -2.00 -26.41 -3.52
N VAL A 3 -2.91 -26.01 -4.41
CA VAL A 3 -2.80 -24.75 -5.16
C VAL A 3 -3.56 -23.66 -4.40
N MET A 4 -2.93 -22.48 -4.29
CA MET A 4 -3.48 -21.28 -3.65
C MET A 4 -3.39 -20.10 -4.62
N TRP A 5 -4.46 -19.31 -4.72
CA TRP A 5 -4.62 -18.29 -5.76
C TRP A 5 -4.53 -16.85 -5.25
N GLU A 6 -4.97 -16.61 -4.01
CA GLU A 6 -5.03 -15.27 -3.44
C GLU A 6 -3.66 -14.83 -2.90
N SER A 7 -3.17 -13.69 -3.37
CA SER A 7 -1.85 -13.17 -2.99
C SER A 7 -1.68 -12.94 -1.48
N LEU A 8 -2.74 -12.52 -0.79
CA LEU A 8 -2.71 -12.33 0.66
C LEU A 8 -2.69 -13.67 1.41
N ASP A 9 -3.38 -14.69 0.90
CA ASP A 9 -3.31 -16.03 1.49
C ASP A 9 -1.92 -16.65 1.29
N LEU A 10 -1.30 -16.39 0.14
CA LEU A 10 0.09 -16.78 -0.10
C LEU A 10 1.05 -16.12 0.89
N LEU A 11 0.88 -14.83 1.21
CA LEU A 11 1.68 -14.14 2.24
C LEU A 11 1.50 -14.78 3.63
N LYS A 12 0.26 -15.14 4.01
CA LYS A 12 -0.02 -15.83 5.28
C LYS A 12 0.61 -17.22 5.32
N GLU A 13 0.54 -17.96 4.22
CA GLU A 13 1.14 -19.30 4.12
C GLU A 13 2.68 -19.23 4.19
N LEU A 14 3.29 -18.18 3.65
CA LEU A 14 4.73 -17.95 3.82
C LEU A 14 5.10 -17.80 5.30
N ASP A 15 4.33 -17.03 6.07
CA ASP A 15 4.58 -16.81 7.50
C ASP A 15 4.40 -18.11 8.32
N VAL A 16 3.47 -18.98 7.93
CA VAL A 16 3.29 -20.31 8.53
C VAL A 16 4.46 -21.24 8.20
N ARG A 17 4.92 -21.21 6.95
CA ARG A 17 5.99 -22.10 6.46
C ARG A 17 7.38 -21.68 6.92
N TYR A 18 7.57 -20.40 7.21
CA TYR A 18 8.82 -19.80 7.70
C TYR A 18 8.56 -19.03 8.99
N PRO A 19 8.31 -19.73 10.12
CA PRO A 19 7.88 -19.08 11.35
C PRO A 19 9.04 -18.41 12.12
N ALA A 20 8.69 -17.44 12.95
CA ALA A 20 9.57 -16.88 13.96
C ALA A 20 9.93 -17.91 15.06
N PRO A 21 11.10 -17.78 15.73
CA PRO A 21 12.12 -16.74 15.53
C PRO A 21 13.14 -17.08 14.44
N GLU A 22 12.99 -18.21 13.74
CA GLU A 22 13.95 -18.63 12.70
C GLU A 22 13.95 -17.67 11.51
N TYR A 23 12.79 -17.12 11.17
CA TYR A 23 12.61 -16.11 10.12
C TYR A 23 11.87 -14.88 10.67
N PRO A 24 12.08 -13.69 10.08
CA PRO A 24 11.31 -12.50 10.43
C PRO A 24 9.82 -12.73 10.13
N ALA A 25 8.96 -12.48 11.12
CA ALA A 25 7.53 -12.59 10.94
C ALA A 25 7.00 -11.43 10.07
N LEU A 26 6.25 -11.76 9.01
CA LEU A 26 5.55 -10.78 8.20
C LEU A 26 4.30 -10.26 8.91
N PHE A 27 3.60 -11.12 9.65
CA PHE A 27 2.51 -10.70 10.53
C PHE A 27 3.03 -10.63 11.96
N PRO A 28 2.82 -9.51 12.69
CA PRO A 28 3.21 -9.42 14.09
C PRO A 28 2.65 -10.59 14.92
N THR A 29 3.45 -11.04 15.90
CA THR A 29 3.04 -12.12 16.81
C THR A 29 2.19 -11.61 17.97
N ASP A 30 2.35 -10.34 18.33
CA ASP A 30 1.48 -9.67 19.28
C ASP A 30 0.07 -9.52 18.68
N PRO A 31 -1.00 -9.93 19.39
CA PRO A 31 -2.36 -9.89 18.84
C PRO A 31 -2.85 -8.49 18.46
N ASP A 32 -2.47 -7.46 19.22
CA ASP A 32 -2.93 -6.09 18.97
C ASP A 32 -2.19 -5.49 17.77
N GLU A 33 -0.87 -5.68 17.67
CA GLU A 33 -0.09 -5.30 16.50
C GLU A 33 -0.54 -6.05 15.24
N ARG A 34 -0.90 -7.34 15.38
CA ARG A 34 -1.44 -8.12 14.27
C ARG A 34 -2.78 -7.58 13.77
N ALA A 35 -3.68 -7.25 14.68
CA ALA A 35 -4.97 -6.66 14.33
C ALA A 35 -4.79 -5.31 13.63
N GLU A 36 -3.82 -4.52 14.05
CA GLU A 36 -3.45 -3.27 13.38
C GLU A 36 -2.90 -3.51 11.97
N ALA A 37 -1.99 -4.48 11.79
CA ALA A 37 -1.47 -4.86 10.47
C ALA A 37 -2.61 -5.27 9.52
N GLU A 38 -3.53 -6.10 10.00
CA GLU A 38 -4.71 -6.53 9.23
C GLU A 38 -5.63 -5.35 8.88
N ALA A 39 -5.83 -4.41 9.80
CA ALA A 39 -6.60 -3.19 9.54
C ALA A 39 -5.93 -2.29 8.49
N LEU A 40 -4.60 -2.15 8.51
CA LEU A 40 -3.83 -1.40 7.52
C LEU A 40 -3.88 -2.05 6.13
N ILE A 41 -3.87 -3.39 6.05
CA ILE A 41 -4.09 -4.12 4.79
C ILE A 41 -5.50 -3.87 4.26
N GLN A 42 -6.52 -3.93 5.13
CA GLN A 42 -7.92 -3.67 4.75
C GLN A 42 -8.15 -2.21 4.33
N ALA A 43 -7.41 -1.26 4.92
CA ALA A 43 -7.49 0.16 4.60
C ALA A 43 -7.11 0.48 3.14
N PHE A 44 -6.46 -0.45 2.43
CA PHE A 44 -6.19 -0.32 1.01
C PHE A 44 -7.44 0.02 0.19
N SER A 45 -8.50 -0.78 0.35
CA SER A 45 -9.74 -0.63 -0.42
C SER A 45 -10.48 0.67 -0.14
N SER A 46 -10.40 1.19 1.09
CA SER A 46 -11.03 2.46 1.47
C SER A 46 -10.16 3.68 1.17
N THR A 47 -8.86 3.49 0.96
CA THR A 47 -7.92 4.57 0.61
C THR A 47 -7.93 4.89 -0.88
N MET A 48 -8.15 3.89 -1.74
CA MET A 48 -8.19 4.08 -3.19
C MET A 48 -9.45 4.86 -3.65
N PRO A 49 -9.40 5.55 -4.81
CA PRO A 49 -10.57 6.25 -5.34
C PRO A 49 -11.77 5.31 -5.56
N SER A 50 -12.98 5.76 -5.26
CA SER A 50 -14.20 4.98 -5.49
C SER A 50 -14.44 4.72 -6.99
N ASN A 51 -15.06 3.58 -7.34
CA ASN A 51 -15.33 3.19 -8.73
C ASN A 51 -14.06 3.06 -9.61
N SER A 52 -12.89 2.92 -8.98
CA SER A 52 -11.64 2.67 -9.68
C SER A 52 -11.40 1.17 -9.85
N ARG A 53 -10.79 0.78 -10.97
CA ARG A 53 -10.62 -0.64 -11.30
C ARG A 53 -9.29 -1.22 -10.79
N PRO A 54 -9.26 -2.42 -10.20
CA PRO A 54 -8.02 -3.12 -9.85
C PRO A 54 -7.36 -3.73 -11.11
N SER A 55 -6.82 -2.88 -12.00
CA SER A 55 -6.12 -3.33 -13.20
C SER A 55 -4.67 -3.69 -12.91
N SER A 56 -4.18 -4.81 -13.43
CA SER A 56 -2.76 -5.19 -13.33
C SER A 56 -1.80 -4.22 -14.04
N ARG A 57 -2.30 -3.42 -15.00
CA ARG A 57 -1.49 -2.46 -15.76
C ARG A 57 -1.51 -1.05 -15.18
N ALA A 58 -2.60 -0.65 -14.55
CA ALA A 58 -2.80 0.69 -14.00
C ALA A 58 -3.87 0.63 -12.92
N ALA A 59 -3.49 0.01 -11.80
CA ALA A 59 -4.39 -0.27 -10.69
C ALA A 59 -4.98 1.03 -10.16
N PHE A 60 -6.30 1.11 -10.04
CA PHE A 60 -7.03 2.22 -9.44
C PHE A 60 -6.78 3.61 -10.06
N LEU A 61 -6.21 3.68 -11.28
CA LEU A 61 -5.99 4.94 -12.02
C LEU A 61 -7.08 5.22 -13.08
N PHE A 62 -8.03 4.31 -13.25
CA PHE A 62 -9.13 4.43 -14.20
C PHE A 62 -10.48 4.09 -13.57
N ARG A 63 -11.55 4.78 -13.99
CA ARG A 63 -12.94 4.54 -13.59
C ARG A 63 -13.60 3.46 -14.42
N GLY A 64 -14.31 2.58 -13.72
CA GLY A 64 -15.15 1.54 -14.33
C GLY A 64 -14.47 0.78 -15.46
N TRP A 65 -15.28 0.33 -16.43
CA TRP A 65 -14.79 -0.35 -17.63
C TRP A 65 -14.58 0.59 -18.82
N GLY A 66 -15.06 1.84 -18.73
CA GLY A 66 -14.95 2.86 -19.77
C GLY A 66 -13.54 3.39 -19.97
N GLY A 67 -12.67 3.27 -18.95
CA GLY A 67 -11.27 3.67 -19.07
C GLY A 67 -11.04 5.17 -18.93
N ASP A 68 -11.99 5.90 -18.34
CA ASP A 68 -11.78 7.30 -17.97
C ASP A 68 -10.74 7.39 -16.84
N LEU A 69 -9.83 8.36 -16.92
CA LEU A 69 -8.86 8.58 -15.86
C LEU A 69 -9.54 9.02 -14.55
N ILE A 70 -9.01 8.59 -13.42
CA ILE A 70 -9.39 9.19 -12.14
C ILE A 70 -9.04 10.69 -12.18
N PRO A 71 -9.92 11.59 -11.70
CA PRO A 71 -9.58 13.01 -11.62
C PRO A 71 -8.34 13.25 -10.75
N LYS A 72 -7.46 14.17 -11.18
CA LYS A 72 -6.25 14.58 -10.44
C LYS A 72 -6.52 14.86 -8.95
N GLY A 73 -7.64 15.52 -8.63
CA GLY A 73 -8.02 15.82 -7.25
C GLY A 73 -8.25 14.59 -6.36
N GLU A 74 -8.73 13.48 -6.92
CA GLU A 74 -8.96 12.23 -6.18
C GLU A 74 -7.67 11.42 -5.98
N ILE A 75 -6.77 11.46 -6.97
CA ILE A 75 -5.41 10.92 -6.81
C ILE A 75 -4.67 11.66 -5.69
N VAL A 76 -4.73 12.98 -5.71
CA VAL A 76 -4.18 13.83 -4.66
C VAL A 76 -4.77 13.49 -3.28
N GLN A 77 -6.10 13.35 -3.17
CA GLN A 77 -6.74 12.95 -1.91
C GLN A 77 -6.31 11.55 -1.45
N THR A 78 -6.05 10.63 -2.38
CA THR A 78 -5.54 9.29 -2.07
C THR A 78 -4.16 9.38 -1.41
N PHE A 79 -3.28 10.23 -1.92
CA PHE A 79 -1.96 10.44 -1.33
C PHE A 79 -2.02 11.22 -0.01
N ASP A 80 -2.93 12.18 0.11
CA ASP A 80 -3.20 12.84 1.40
C ASP A 80 -3.71 11.84 2.46
N ARG A 81 -4.46 10.79 2.07
CA ARG A 81 -4.86 9.70 2.97
C ARG A 81 -3.69 8.80 3.34
N LEU A 82 -2.82 8.44 2.40
CA LEU A 82 -1.59 7.67 2.66
C LEU A 82 -0.67 8.37 3.66
N GLU A 83 -0.43 9.67 3.45
CA GLU A 83 0.37 10.50 4.34
C GLU A 83 -0.18 10.46 5.78
N LYS A 84 -1.51 10.53 5.94
CA LYS A 84 -2.17 10.41 7.24
C LYS A 84 -2.05 9.02 7.87
N LEU A 85 -2.03 7.96 7.07
CA LEU A 85 -1.82 6.60 7.57
C LEU A 85 -0.38 6.45 8.10
N LEU A 86 0.61 6.91 7.33
CA LEU A 86 2.02 6.90 7.75
C LEU A 86 2.27 7.77 8.99
N ALA A 87 1.56 8.89 9.12
CA ALA A 87 1.67 9.79 10.28
C ALA A 87 1.28 9.15 11.62
N LYS A 88 0.58 8.01 11.62
CA LYS A 88 0.25 7.28 12.85
C LYS A 88 1.48 6.66 13.51
N HIS A 89 2.52 6.34 12.74
CA HIS A 89 3.75 5.71 13.24
C HIS A 89 4.99 6.51 12.81
N PRO A 90 5.24 7.69 13.41
CA PRO A 90 6.32 8.58 12.98
C PRO A 90 7.74 8.03 13.22
N ALA A 91 7.85 6.94 13.98
CA ALA A 91 9.13 6.33 14.39
C ALA A 91 9.88 5.62 13.25
N GLY A 92 9.29 5.45 12.07
CA GLY A 92 9.97 4.84 10.92
C GLY A 92 9.30 5.16 9.59
N PRO A 93 9.83 4.63 8.48
CA PRO A 93 9.32 4.90 7.15
C PRO A 93 8.04 4.10 6.82
N PHE A 94 7.76 3.02 7.54
CA PHE A 94 6.71 2.05 7.21
C PHE A 94 5.37 2.35 7.89
N PHE A 95 4.30 1.69 7.43
CA PHE A 95 2.97 1.90 7.98
C PHE A 95 2.87 1.46 9.44
N MET A 96 3.73 0.54 9.88
CA MET A 96 3.88 0.13 11.28
C MET A 96 5.18 0.67 11.92
N GLY A 97 5.65 1.83 11.46
CA GLY A 97 6.83 2.49 12.00
C GLY A 97 8.13 1.93 11.44
N ALA A 98 8.98 1.36 12.29
CA ALA A 98 10.30 0.86 11.88
C ALA A 98 10.27 -0.59 11.37
N GLN A 99 9.18 -1.32 11.64
CA GLN A 99 9.06 -2.72 11.29
C GLN A 99 8.50 -2.88 9.87
N PHE A 100 9.18 -3.69 9.06
CA PHE A 100 8.65 -4.16 7.78
C PHE A 100 7.70 -5.34 8.04
N THR A 101 6.50 -5.28 7.49
CA THR A 101 5.45 -6.29 7.70
C THR A 101 4.75 -6.66 6.39
N ALA A 102 3.77 -7.55 6.46
CA ALA A 102 2.87 -7.85 5.35
C ALA A 102 2.13 -6.62 4.82
N VAL A 103 1.98 -5.56 5.62
CA VAL A 103 1.40 -4.29 5.19
C VAL A 103 2.21 -3.74 4.00
N GLU A 104 3.51 -3.62 4.14
CA GLU A 104 4.40 -3.12 3.09
C GLU A 104 4.32 -4.00 1.83
N CYS A 105 4.28 -5.33 1.99
CA CYS A 105 4.09 -6.25 0.86
C CYS A 105 2.77 -6.02 0.10
N CYS A 106 1.70 -5.64 0.78
CA CYS A 106 0.42 -5.34 0.15
C CYS A 106 0.40 -3.97 -0.54
N TRP A 107 1.03 -2.95 0.04
CA TRP A 107 1.00 -1.58 -0.50
C TRP A 107 2.06 -1.32 -1.57
N ALA A 108 3.28 -1.86 -1.39
CA ALA A 108 4.43 -1.53 -2.22
C ALA A 108 4.23 -1.74 -3.72
N PRO A 109 3.64 -2.86 -4.20
CA PRO A 109 3.43 -3.05 -5.62
C PRO A 109 2.60 -1.94 -6.28
N PHE A 110 1.71 -1.28 -5.53
CA PHE A 110 0.87 -0.20 -6.06
C PHE A 110 1.60 1.14 -5.98
N LEU A 111 2.20 1.45 -4.83
CA LEU A 111 2.90 2.71 -4.61
C LEU A 111 4.08 2.86 -5.57
N GLU A 112 4.89 1.80 -5.75
CA GLU A 112 6.00 1.79 -6.71
C GLU A 112 5.53 2.07 -8.14
N ARG A 113 4.43 1.43 -8.57
CA ARG A 113 3.85 1.66 -9.90
C ARG A 113 3.37 3.10 -10.06
N TYR A 114 2.79 3.69 -9.01
CA TYR A 114 2.29 5.06 -9.07
C TYR A 114 3.40 6.10 -9.22
N THR A 115 4.61 5.85 -8.73
CA THR A 115 5.76 6.76 -8.96
C THR A 115 6.04 7.01 -10.44
N VAL A 116 5.74 6.03 -11.30
CA VAL A 116 5.89 6.14 -12.75
C VAL A 116 4.57 6.49 -13.43
N GLN A 117 3.49 5.80 -13.06
CA GLN A 117 2.22 5.90 -13.79
C GLN A 117 1.50 7.23 -13.58
N VAL A 118 1.54 7.78 -12.37
CA VAL A 118 0.79 8.99 -12.05
C VAL A 118 1.36 10.24 -12.74
N PRO A 119 2.68 10.50 -12.73
CA PRO A 119 3.25 11.63 -13.47
C PRO A 119 2.98 11.57 -14.99
N LEU A 120 2.87 10.36 -15.56
CA LEU A 120 2.56 10.16 -16.99
C LEU A 120 1.10 10.47 -17.33
N LEU A 121 0.18 10.32 -16.37
CA LEU A 121 -1.26 10.53 -16.57
C LEU A 121 -1.75 11.88 -16.05
N HIS A 122 -1.04 12.45 -15.08
CA HIS A 122 -1.38 13.70 -14.42
C HIS A 122 -0.13 14.54 -14.20
N GLU A 123 0.04 15.56 -15.05
CA GLU A 123 1.14 16.52 -14.95
C GLU A 123 1.16 17.18 -13.55
N GLY A 124 2.36 17.35 -12.99
CA GLY A 124 2.57 18.02 -11.71
C GLY A 124 2.04 17.26 -10.49
N ILE A 125 1.96 15.92 -10.56
CA ILE A 125 1.86 15.06 -9.38
C ILE A 125 3.12 14.21 -9.32
N ASP A 126 3.84 14.31 -8.22
CA ASP A 126 5.02 13.50 -7.92
C ASP A 126 4.88 12.93 -6.50
N LEU A 127 4.83 11.61 -6.37
CA LEU A 127 4.68 10.92 -5.09
C LEU A 127 5.95 11.02 -4.23
N THR A 128 7.07 11.36 -4.85
CA THR A 128 8.36 11.53 -4.19
C THR A 128 8.60 13.00 -3.82
N ASP A 129 7.63 13.89 -4.03
CA ASP A 129 7.73 15.29 -3.59
C ASP A 129 7.58 15.40 -2.06
N ALA A 130 8.73 15.49 -1.38
CA ALA A 130 8.80 15.66 0.06
C ALA A 130 8.20 16.99 0.55
N SER A 131 8.00 17.99 -0.32
CA SER A 131 7.39 19.26 0.09
C SER A 131 5.91 19.12 0.44
N ARG A 132 5.24 18.10 -0.12
CA ARG A 132 3.81 17.84 0.09
C ARG A 132 3.54 16.57 0.90
N TRP A 133 4.23 15.49 0.58
CA TRP A 133 4.05 14.19 1.24
C TRP A 133 5.39 13.69 1.79
N PRO A 134 5.94 14.35 2.84
CA PRO A 134 7.25 14.01 3.39
C PRO A 134 7.33 12.58 3.94
N LEU A 135 6.26 12.06 4.55
CA LEU A 135 6.28 10.69 5.08
C LEU A 135 6.17 9.67 3.95
N LEU A 136 5.35 9.92 2.95
CA LEU A 136 5.28 9.07 1.76
C LEU A 136 6.60 9.09 0.98
N ASN A 137 7.25 10.25 0.84
CA ASN A 137 8.59 10.33 0.26
C ASN A 137 9.59 9.49 1.06
N LYS A 138 9.57 9.58 2.40
CA LYS A 138 10.42 8.78 3.28
C LYS A 138 10.14 7.28 3.16
N TRP A 139 8.90 6.87 2.92
CA TRP A 139 8.52 5.46 2.69
C TRP A 139 9.24 4.86 1.47
N PHE A 140 9.59 5.68 0.46
CA PHE A 140 10.32 5.24 -0.74
C PHE A 140 11.86 5.20 -0.57
N GLN A 141 12.43 5.64 0.55
CA GLN A 141 13.88 5.72 0.80
C GLN A 141 14.40 4.55 1.61
#